data_AF-A0AAD3NMD1-F1
#
_entry.id   AF-A0AAD3NMD1-F1
#
_cell.length_a   1.000
_cell.length_b   1.000
_cell.length_c   1.000
_cell.angle_alpha   90.00
_cell.angle_beta   90.00
_cell.angle_gamma   90.00
#
_symmetry.space_group_name_H-M   'P 1'
#
loop_
_entity.id
_entity.type
_entity.pdbx_description
1 polymer ?
#
loop_
_entity_poly.entity_id
_entity_poly.type
_entity_poly.pdbx_seq_one_letter_code
_entity_poly.pdbx_strand_id
1 'polypeptide(L)'
;MFQYLLSFSQGHLSSLLEGTYSSLSRHALPHVNQLFSSLSLYLRGANVSVEAAVHQFFNNLFPLVYTRLINPGIEGSMMVGSEMADCLRMIRQDVNPFGPHPAVMAQELAGALGAGRQLGLALEEGVEVMNATEHVSLSKECVKGLVKMVYCSHCRGLTLIKPCVGYCLNVMRGCLASVSELDQPWRRYTSLLEQLTHAMAGHHSLELALLGVRGHVNEALLYAQLHGPLITATVSTH
;
A
#
# COMPACT_ATOMS: atom_id res chain seq x y z
N MET A 1 -1.49 8.47 -6.52
CA MET A 1 -2.53 8.74 -5.50
C MET A 1 -2.04 8.43 -4.08
N PHE A 2 -1.57 7.20 -3.80
CA PHE A 2 -1.20 6.77 -2.44
C PHE A 2 -0.08 7.58 -1.77
N GLN A 3 0.85 8.12 -2.55
CA GLN A 3 1.96 8.91 -2.02
C GLN A 3 1.50 10.16 -1.27
N TYR A 4 0.42 10.81 -1.74
CA TYR A 4 -0.15 11.97 -1.06
C TYR A 4 -0.71 11.58 0.31
N LEU A 5 -1.55 10.55 0.37
CA LEU A 5 -2.13 10.05 1.63
C LEU A 5 -1.06 9.63 2.64
N LEU A 6 0.00 8.95 2.19
CA LEU A 6 1.14 8.60 3.04
C LEU A 6 1.82 9.85 3.60
N SER A 7 2.15 10.82 2.75
CA SER A 7 2.80 12.07 3.18
C SER A 7 1.93 12.87 4.15
N PHE A 8 0.62 12.89 3.93
CA PHE A 8 -0.34 13.58 4.77
C PHE A 8 -0.47 12.91 6.14
N SER A 9 -0.64 11.58 6.17
CA SER A 9 -0.67 10.81 7.43
C SER A 9 0.65 10.91 8.20
N GLN A 10 1.79 10.86 7.51
CA GLN A 10 3.11 11.08 8.10
C GLN A 10 3.20 12.45 8.76
N GLY A 11 2.79 13.51 8.07
CA GLY A 11 2.75 14.87 8.61
C GLY A 11 1.85 14.99 9.84
N HIS A 12 0.69 14.33 9.83
CA HIS A 12 -0.23 14.29 10.96
C HIS A 12 0.36 13.60 12.20
N LEU A 13 1.08 12.48 12.02
CA LEU A 13 1.76 11.81 13.13
C LEU A 13 2.94 12.66 13.64
N SER A 14 3.74 13.23 12.74
CA SER A 14 4.85 14.13 13.12
C SER A 14 4.34 15.32 13.94
N SER A 15 3.26 15.97 13.50
CA SER A 15 2.65 17.09 14.21
C SER A 15 2.16 16.71 15.62
N LEU A 16 1.60 15.50 15.80
CA LEU A 16 1.24 14.99 17.13
C LEU A 16 2.47 14.91 18.04
N LEU A 17 3.57 14.34 17.53
CA LEU A 17 4.80 14.16 18.31
C LEU A 17 5.47 15.49 18.63
N GLU A 18 5.47 16.45 17.70
CA GLU A 18 6.04 17.78 17.91
C GLU A 18 5.21 18.62 18.88
N GLY A 19 3.88 18.53 18.80
CA GLY A 19 2.97 19.31 19.63
C GLY A 19 2.72 18.73 21.02
N THR A 20 2.24 17.49 21.10
CA THR A 20 1.80 16.86 22.36
C THR A 20 2.93 16.15 23.09
N TYR A 21 3.81 15.48 22.34
CA TYR A 21 4.89 14.66 22.90
C TYR A 21 6.27 15.22 22.55
N SER A 22 6.44 16.54 22.70
CA SER A 22 7.62 17.28 22.24
C SER A 22 8.94 16.73 22.77
N SER A 23 8.94 16.16 23.99
CA SER A 23 10.10 15.46 24.58
C SER A 23 10.54 14.24 23.76
N LEU A 24 9.63 13.56 23.08
CA LEU A 24 9.92 12.40 22.22
C LEU A 24 10.32 12.78 20.80
N SER A 25 9.77 13.89 20.29
CA SER A 25 9.79 14.31 18.87
C SER A 25 11.13 14.05 18.16
N ARG A 26 12.22 14.67 18.63
CA ARG A 26 13.55 14.61 17.99
C ARG A 26 14.02 13.19 17.69
N HIS A 27 13.76 12.24 18.59
CA HIS A 27 14.19 10.85 18.45
C HIS A 27 13.11 9.94 17.84
N ALA A 28 11.84 10.31 17.94
CA ALA A 28 10.74 9.55 17.37
C ALA A 28 10.53 9.80 15.86
N LEU A 29 10.77 11.03 15.38
CA LEU A 29 10.55 11.41 13.97
C LEU A 29 11.31 10.55 12.94
N PRO A 30 12.59 10.17 13.17
CA PRO A 30 13.27 9.22 12.26
C PRO A 30 12.53 7.88 12.12
N HIS A 31 11.92 7.39 13.21
CA HIS A 31 11.16 6.13 13.19
C HIS A 31 9.80 6.29 12.49
N VAL A 32 9.18 7.47 12.58
CA VAL A 32 8.02 7.82 11.76
C VAL A 32 8.39 7.77 10.28
N ASN A 33 9.48 8.43 9.89
CA ASN A 33 9.94 8.44 8.49
C ASN A 33 10.21 7.02 7.98
N GLN A 34 10.84 6.18 8.80
CA GLN A 34 11.10 4.78 8.48
C GLN A 34 9.81 3.98 8.28
N LEU A 35 8.83 4.10 9.18
CA LEU A 35 7.53 3.44 9.06
C LEU A 35 6.86 3.79 7.73
N PHE A 36 6.70 5.08 7.42
CA PHE A 36 6.04 5.51 6.19
C PHE A 36 6.82 5.17 4.92
N SER A 37 8.16 5.10 5.00
CA SER A 37 8.99 4.59 3.91
C SER A 37 8.71 3.11 3.65
N SER A 38 8.62 2.28 4.69
CA SER A 38 8.27 0.86 4.57
C SER A 38 6.86 0.66 4.02
N LEU A 39 5.87 1.45 4.46
CA LEU A 39 4.51 1.41 3.91
C LEU A 39 4.46 1.81 2.43
N SER A 40 5.27 2.81 2.02
CA SER A 40 5.40 3.21 0.62
C SER A 40 6.00 2.10 -0.23
N LEU A 41 7.06 1.44 0.25
CA LEU A 41 7.68 0.29 -0.43
C LEU A 41 6.70 -0.87 -0.57
N TYR A 42 5.94 -1.19 0.48
CA TYR A 42 4.91 -2.22 0.43
C TYR A 42 3.88 -1.96 -0.68
N LEU A 43 3.36 -0.73 -0.76
CA LEU A 43 2.38 -0.35 -1.79
C LEU A 43 2.93 -0.42 -3.22
N ARG A 44 4.25 -0.23 -3.39
CA ARG A 44 4.95 -0.39 -4.68
C ARG A 44 5.32 -1.83 -5.01
N GLY A 45 4.84 -2.80 -4.23
CA GLY A 45 5.10 -4.21 -4.50
C GLY A 45 6.39 -4.77 -3.89
N ALA A 46 7.12 -4.02 -3.06
CA ALA A 46 8.32 -4.55 -2.41
C ALA A 46 7.97 -5.70 -1.43
N ASN A 47 8.93 -6.60 -1.22
CA ASN A 47 8.80 -7.70 -0.25
C ASN A 47 9.08 -7.23 1.19
N VAL A 48 8.18 -6.41 1.71
CA VAL A 48 8.20 -5.87 3.09
C VAL A 48 6.90 -6.28 3.79
N SER A 49 6.92 -6.52 5.10
CA SER A 49 5.70 -6.75 5.89
C SER A 49 5.25 -5.47 6.57
N VAL A 50 3.95 -5.18 6.49
CA VAL A 50 3.32 -4.04 7.17
C VAL A 50 3.38 -4.24 8.68
N GLU A 51 3.06 -5.44 9.14
CA GLU A 51 3.10 -5.83 10.54
C GLU A 51 4.51 -5.67 11.12
N ALA A 52 5.53 -6.18 10.43
CA ALA A 52 6.92 -6.03 10.84
C ALA A 52 7.34 -4.56 10.95
N ALA A 53 6.92 -3.71 10.01
CA ALA A 53 7.21 -2.27 10.04
C ALA A 53 6.56 -1.57 11.24
N VAL A 54 5.30 -1.90 11.55
CA VAL A 54 4.58 -1.37 12.73
C VAL A 54 5.23 -1.86 14.02
N HIS A 55 5.56 -3.16 14.12
CA HIS A 55 6.25 -3.70 15.30
C HIS A 55 7.61 -3.05 15.50
N GLN A 56 8.40 -2.86 14.43
CA GLN A 56 9.69 -2.18 14.50
C GLN A 56 9.55 -0.74 14.96
N PHE A 57 8.54 -0.01 14.48
CA PHE A 57 8.25 1.35 14.93
C PHE A 57 8.01 1.38 16.45
N PHE A 58 7.13 0.55 16.98
CA PHE A 58 6.84 0.52 18.41
C PHE A 58 8.02 -0.02 19.24
N ASN A 59 8.82 -0.96 18.72
CA ASN A 59 10.04 -1.40 19.39
C ASN A 59 11.02 -0.24 19.57
N ASN A 60 11.19 0.60 18.55
CA ASN A 60 12.06 1.76 18.62
C ASN A 60 11.49 2.89 19.48
N LEU A 61 10.17 2.99 19.57
CA LEU A 61 9.49 4.00 20.37
C LEU A 61 9.55 3.68 21.87
N PHE A 62 9.57 2.40 22.26
CA PHE A 62 9.49 2.02 23.68
C PHE A 62 10.61 2.59 24.55
N PRO A 63 11.91 2.49 24.20
CA PRO A 63 12.96 3.10 25.01
C PRO A 63 12.74 4.60 25.24
N LEU A 64 12.30 5.34 24.23
CA LEU A 64 12.03 6.77 24.32
C LEU A 64 10.87 7.07 25.25
N VAL A 65 9.78 6.30 25.15
CA VAL A 65 8.60 6.44 26.00
C VAL A 65 8.95 6.11 27.45
N TYR A 66 9.68 5.02 27.67
CA TYR A 66 10.10 4.61 29.00
C TYR A 66 10.97 5.67 29.67
N THR A 67 11.99 6.19 28.99
CA THR A 67 12.92 7.15 29.59
C THR A 67 12.38 8.57 29.67
N ARG A 68 11.46 8.99 28.79
CA ARG A 68 10.99 10.40 28.73
C ARG A 68 9.58 10.63 29.23
N LEU A 69 8.70 9.63 29.16
CA LEU A 69 7.32 9.75 29.61
C LEU A 69 7.05 9.01 30.91
N ILE A 70 7.64 7.82 31.10
CA ILE A 70 7.39 6.99 32.29
C ILE A 70 8.38 7.32 33.41
N ASN A 71 9.68 7.34 33.09
CA ASN A 71 10.76 7.52 34.07
C ASN A 71 11.77 8.62 33.64
N PRO A 72 11.35 9.90 33.58
CA PRO A 72 12.20 11.02 33.15
C PRO A 72 13.49 11.19 33.97
N GLY A 73 13.54 10.68 35.21
CA GLY A 73 14.73 10.73 36.06
C GLY A 73 15.90 9.85 35.60
N ILE A 74 15.68 8.92 34.66
CA ILE A 74 16.70 7.95 34.21
C ILE A 74 17.60 8.53 33.10
N GLU A 75 17.14 9.53 32.32
CA GLU A 75 17.91 10.11 31.20
C GLU A 75 19.26 10.72 31.64
N GLY A 76 19.40 11.16 32.90
CA GLY A 76 20.63 11.75 33.42
C GLY A 76 21.75 10.75 33.73
N SER A 77 21.47 9.44 33.72
CA SER A 77 22.46 8.39 33.97
C SER A 77 23.21 8.05 32.67
N MET A 78 24.20 8.87 32.32
CA MET A 78 24.94 8.84 31.05
C MET A 78 25.70 7.53 30.71
N MET A 79 25.73 6.54 31.61
CA MET A 79 26.46 5.28 31.44
C MET A 79 25.62 4.12 30.86
N VAL A 80 24.30 4.30 30.69
CA VAL A 80 23.35 3.16 30.51
C VAL A 80 22.45 3.30 29.26
N GLY A 81 22.65 4.32 28.43
CA GLY A 81 21.70 4.70 27.38
C GLY A 81 21.46 3.68 26.26
N SER A 82 22.51 3.10 25.66
CA SER A 82 22.32 2.15 24.54
C SER A 82 22.00 0.74 25.02
N GLU A 83 22.69 0.24 26.05
CA GLU A 83 22.45 -1.11 26.60
C GLU A 83 21.03 -1.23 27.20
N MET A 84 20.54 -0.19 27.90
CA MET A 84 19.16 -0.15 28.37
C MET A 84 18.17 -0.06 27.22
N ALA A 85 18.44 0.74 26.19
CA ALA A 85 17.55 0.81 25.03
C ALA A 85 17.42 -0.54 24.32
N ASP A 86 18.52 -1.30 24.21
CA ASP A 86 18.50 -2.64 23.63
C ASP A 86 17.80 -3.65 24.54
N CYS A 87 18.03 -3.60 25.86
CA CYS A 87 17.30 -4.39 26.83
C CYS A 87 15.78 -4.14 26.75
N LEU A 88 15.37 -2.87 26.79
CA LEU A 88 13.97 -2.46 26.67
C LEU A 88 13.34 -2.97 25.37
N ARG A 89 14.07 -2.90 24.24
CA ARG A 89 13.60 -3.48 22.96
C ARG A 89 13.39 -4.99 23.06
N MET A 90 14.29 -5.73 23.71
CA MET A 90 14.18 -7.18 23.87
C MET A 90 12.96 -7.58 24.72
N ILE A 91 12.72 -6.90 25.85
CA ILE A 91 11.64 -7.25 26.78
C ILE A 91 10.30 -6.59 26.43
N ARG A 92 10.23 -5.77 25.38
CA ARG A 92 9.03 -4.99 25.01
C ARG A 92 7.79 -5.86 24.84
N GLN A 93 7.94 -7.08 24.31
CA GLN A 93 6.80 -7.98 24.11
C GLN A 93 6.23 -8.47 25.46
N ASP A 94 7.11 -8.80 26.41
CA ASP A 94 6.72 -9.25 27.75
C ASP A 94 6.11 -8.10 28.57
N VAL A 95 6.68 -6.91 28.46
CA VAL A 95 6.21 -5.70 29.17
C VAL A 95 4.89 -5.17 28.61
N ASN A 96 4.62 -5.39 27.31
CA ASN A 96 3.47 -4.88 26.58
C ASN A 96 3.12 -3.39 26.89
N PRO A 97 4.07 -2.46 26.71
CA PRO A 97 3.96 -1.08 27.21
C PRO A 97 2.89 -0.24 26.49
N PHE A 98 2.40 -0.72 25.34
CA PHE A 98 1.46 -0.01 24.47
C PHE A 98 0.10 -0.70 24.38
N GLY A 99 -0.14 -1.74 25.19
CA GLY A 99 -1.40 -2.48 25.17
C GLY A 99 -1.72 -3.06 23.79
N PRO A 100 -3.01 -3.11 23.38
CA PRO A 100 -3.43 -3.74 22.12
C PRO A 100 -3.13 -2.87 20.88
N HIS A 101 -2.86 -1.57 21.05
CA HIS A 101 -2.84 -0.59 19.96
C HIS A 101 -1.87 -0.92 18.82
N PRO A 102 -0.64 -1.43 19.07
CA PRO A 102 0.28 -1.82 17.99
C PRO A 102 -0.26 -2.97 17.13
N ALA A 103 -0.93 -3.95 17.73
CA ALA A 103 -1.47 -5.10 17.01
C ALA A 103 -2.70 -4.70 16.19
N VAL A 104 -3.59 -3.88 16.76
CA VAL A 104 -4.76 -3.35 16.06
C VAL A 104 -4.33 -2.49 14.86
N MET A 105 -3.38 -1.57 15.07
CA MET A 105 -2.82 -0.75 13.99
C MET A 105 -2.19 -1.60 12.88
N ALA A 106 -1.42 -2.63 13.24
CA ALA A 106 -0.81 -3.53 12.28
C ALA A 106 -1.85 -4.26 11.42
N GLN A 107 -2.89 -4.80 12.05
CA GLN A 107 -3.96 -5.53 11.36
C GLN A 107 -4.77 -4.63 10.42
N GLU A 108 -5.17 -3.44 10.88
CA GLU A 108 -5.91 -2.48 10.06
C GLU A 108 -5.09 -2.01 8.86
N LEU A 109 -3.82 -1.67 9.08
CA LEU A 109 -2.92 -1.27 8.01
C LEU A 109 -2.70 -2.43 7.02
N ALA A 110 -2.40 -3.64 7.49
CA ALA A 110 -2.15 -4.78 6.61
C ALA A 110 -3.37 -5.10 5.72
N GLY A 111 -4.58 -5.07 6.28
CA GLY A 111 -5.81 -5.29 5.53
C GLY A 111 -6.05 -4.20 4.47
N ALA A 112 -5.96 -2.93 4.86
CA ALA A 112 -6.26 -1.80 3.98
C ALA A 112 -5.20 -1.58 2.89
N LEU A 113 -3.91 -1.67 3.26
CA LEU A 113 -2.78 -1.54 2.33
C LEU A 113 -2.71 -2.73 1.36
N GLY A 114 -3.14 -3.93 1.78
CA GLY A 114 -3.19 -5.11 0.92
C GLY A 114 -4.03 -4.89 -0.33
N ALA A 115 -5.25 -4.36 -0.16
CA ALA A 115 -6.13 -4.01 -1.29
C ALA A 115 -5.50 -2.92 -2.19
N GLY A 116 -4.90 -1.89 -1.59
CA GLY A 116 -4.20 -0.83 -2.31
C GLY A 116 -3.03 -1.33 -3.15
N ARG A 117 -2.21 -2.24 -2.60
CA ARG A 117 -1.10 -2.88 -3.29
C ARG A 117 -1.59 -3.71 -4.47
N GLN A 118 -2.60 -4.54 -4.28
CA GLN A 118 -3.13 -5.39 -5.35
C GLN A 118 -3.77 -4.55 -6.46
N LEU A 119 -4.48 -3.47 -6.13
CA LEU A 119 -4.98 -2.56 -7.15
C LEU A 119 -3.85 -1.91 -7.94
N GLY A 120 -2.80 -1.43 -7.27
CA GLY A 120 -1.64 -0.83 -7.92
C GLY A 120 -0.96 -1.79 -8.90
N LEU A 121 -0.64 -3.00 -8.44
CA LEU A 121 -0.01 -4.04 -9.28
C LEU A 121 -0.91 -4.47 -10.44
N ALA A 122 -2.21 -4.63 -10.20
CA ALA A 122 -3.16 -4.99 -11.26
C ALA A 122 -3.23 -3.91 -12.34
N LEU A 123 -3.24 -2.63 -11.96
CA LEU A 123 -3.25 -1.52 -12.91
C LEU A 123 -1.96 -1.46 -13.74
N GLU A 124 -0.80 -1.70 -13.13
CA GLU A 124 0.48 -1.78 -13.85
C GLU A 124 0.48 -2.91 -14.90
N GLU A 125 0.01 -4.10 -14.52
CA GLU A 125 -0.13 -5.24 -15.43
C GLU A 125 -1.12 -4.93 -16.57
N GLY A 126 -2.24 -4.27 -16.25
CA GLY A 126 -3.21 -3.86 -17.27
C GLY A 126 -2.63 -2.89 -18.29
N VAL A 127 -1.77 -1.96 -17.86
CA VAL A 127 -1.05 -1.06 -18.78
C VAL A 127 -0.10 -1.85 -19.67
N GLU A 128 0.62 -2.83 -19.13
CA GLU A 128 1.51 -3.69 -19.92
C GLU A 128 0.75 -4.48 -20.99
N VAL A 129 -0.39 -5.09 -20.63
CA VAL A 129 -1.26 -5.81 -21.56
C VAL A 129 -1.78 -4.87 -22.66
N MET A 130 -2.25 -3.67 -22.30
CA MET A 130 -2.73 -2.69 -23.28
C MET A 130 -1.62 -2.28 -24.27
N ASN A 131 -0.42 -1.98 -23.78
CA ASN A 131 0.73 -1.65 -24.62
C ASN A 131 1.09 -2.82 -25.55
N ALA A 132 1.07 -4.06 -25.06
CA ALA A 132 1.34 -5.24 -25.87
C ALA A 132 0.29 -5.40 -26.99
N THR A 133 -0.99 -5.12 -26.72
CA THR A 133 -2.05 -5.19 -27.73
C THR A 133 -1.98 -4.08 -28.79
N GLU A 134 -1.45 -2.90 -28.45
CA GLU A 134 -1.27 -1.79 -29.40
C GLU A 134 -0.25 -2.13 -30.50
N HIS A 135 0.74 -2.96 -30.18
CA HIS A 135 1.80 -3.35 -31.11
C HIS A 135 1.49 -4.60 -31.94
N VAL A 136 0.25 -5.12 -31.89
CA VAL A 136 -0.15 -6.30 -32.67
C VAL A 136 -0.19 -5.95 -34.16
N SER A 137 0.66 -6.63 -34.93
CA SER A 137 0.72 -6.46 -36.39
C SER A 137 -0.34 -7.31 -37.11
N LEU A 138 -0.90 -6.77 -38.20
CA LEU A 138 -1.83 -7.49 -39.04
C LEU A 138 -1.09 -8.55 -39.88
N SER A 139 -1.61 -9.76 -39.92
CA SER A 139 -1.09 -10.80 -40.81
C SER A 139 -1.24 -10.43 -42.28
N LYS A 140 -0.42 -11.04 -43.14
CA LYS A 140 -0.51 -10.83 -44.60
C LYS A 140 -1.89 -11.23 -45.13
N GLU A 141 -2.47 -12.28 -44.57
CA GLU A 141 -3.80 -12.79 -44.88
C GLU A 141 -4.89 -11.78 -44.49
N CYS A 142 -4.76 -11.15 -43.31
CA CYS A 142 -5.64 -10.06 -42.90
C CYS A 142 -5.54 -8.87 -43.85
N VAL A 143 -4.33 -8.39 -44.16
CA VAL A 143 -4.12 -7.27 -45.09
C VAL A 143 -4.75 -7.57 -46.45
N LYS A 144 -4.56 -8.78 -46.99
CA LYS A 144 -5.21 -9.22 -48.24
C LYS A 144 -6.73 -9.24 -48.12
N GLY A 145 -7.27 -9.72 -47.00
CA GLY A 145 -8.70 -9.72 -46.71
C GLY A 145 -9.30 -8.31 -46.67
N LEU A 146 -8.64 -7.39 -45.98
CA LEU A 146 -9.03 -5.98 -45.87
C LEU A 146 -8.99 -5.29 -47.24
N VAL A 147 -7.92 -5.45 -48.01
CA VAL A 147 -7.82 -4.86 -49.36
C VAL A 147 -8.93 -5.39 -50.27
N LYS A 148 -9.21 -6.70 -50.22
CA LYS A 148 -10.29 -7.30 -51.01
C LYS A 148 -11.66 -6.75 -50.61
N MET A 149 -11.89 -6.58 -49.30
CA MET A 149 -13.14 -6.08 -48.77
C MET A 149 -13.38 -4.60 -49.12
N VAL A 150 -12.33 -3.77 -49.06
CA VAL A 150 -12.44 -2.32 -49.21
C VAL A 150 -12.32 -1.87 -50.67
N TYR A 151 -11.40 -2.45 -51.45
CA TYR A 151 -11.01 -1.89 -52.75
C TYR A 151 -11.44 -2.71 -53.98
N CYS A 152 -11.73 -4.01 -53.86
CA CYS A 152 -12.01 -4.82 -55.05
C CYS A 152 -13.30 -4.42 -55.79
N SER A 153 -14.29 -3.82 -55.13
CA SER A 153 -15.48 -3.28 -55.81
C SER A 153 -15.09 -2.10 -56.72
N HIS A 154 -14.25 -1.20 -56.23
CA HIS A 154 -13.72 -0.06 -56.99
C HIS A 154 -12.92 -0.52 -58.21
N CYS A 155 -12.03 -1.51 -58.05
CA CYS A 155 -11.26 -2.08 -59.18
C CYS A 155 -12.15 -2.73 -60.25
N ARG A 156 -13.41 -3.06 -59.92
CA ARG A 156 -14.41 -3.60 -60.85
C ARG A 156 -15.39 -2.53 -61.37
N GLY A 157 -15.15 -1.26 -61.09
CA GLY A 157 -16.02 -0.14 -61.50
C GLY A 157 -17.24 0.08 -60.60
N LEU A 158 -17.35 -0.63 -59.48
CA LEU A 158 -18.49 -0.56 -58.55
C LEU A 158 -18.15 0.33 -57.34
N THR A 159 -18.03 1.63 -57.56
CA THR A 159 -17.51 2.59 -56.56
C THR A 159 -18.51 2.99 -55.47
N LEU A 160 -19.80 2.72 -55.66
CA LEU A 160 -20.87 3.08 -54.71
C LEU A 160 -21.28 1.92 -53.79
N ILE A 161 -20.72 0.72 -54.01
CA ILE A 161 -21.09 -0.48 -53.25
C ILE A 161 -20.22 -0.59 -52.00
N LYS A 162 -20.88 -0.74 -50.85
CA LYS A 162 -20.23 -1.02 -49.56
C LYS A 162 -20.15 -2.52 -49.31
N PRO A 163 -19.13 -3.01 -48.58
CA PRO A 163 -19.08 -4.40 -48.16
C PRO A 163 -20.26 -4.75 -47.25
N CYS A 164 -20.80 -5.96 -47.43
CA CYS A 164 -21.88 -6.48 -46.58
C CYS A 164 -21.42 -6.56 -45.12
N VAL A 165 -22.33 -6.31 -44.17
CA VAL A 165 -22.03 -6.39 -42.72
C VAL A 165 -21.42 -7.75 -42.36
N GLY A 166 -22.01 -8.85 -42.81
CA GLY A 166 -21.48 -10.19 -42.55
C GLY A 166 -20.10 -10.44 -43.15
N TYR A 167 -19.81 -9.89 -44.34
CA TYR A 167 -18.49 -10.00 -44.95
C TYR A 167 -17.45 -9.20 -44.15
N CYS A 168 -17.81 -7.97 -43.74
CA CYS A 168 -16.97 -7.13 -42.90
C CYS A 168 -16.61 -7.82 -41.58
N LEU A 169 -17.61 -8.33 -40.86
CA LEU A 169 -17.39 -9.03 -39.59
C LEU A 169 -16.48 -10.26 -39.76
N ASN A 170 -16.61 -11.02 -40.84
CA ASN A 170 -15.76 -12.19 -41.07
C ASN A 170 -14.30 -11.81 -41.35
N VAL A 171 -14.05 -10.74 -42.13
CA VAL A 171 -12.69 -10.24 -42.35
C VAL A 171 -12.09 -9.73 -41.04
N MET A 172 -12.83 -8.91 -40.29
CA MET A 172 -12.37 -8.35 -39.03
C MET A 172 -12.11 -9.42 -37.96
N ARG A 173 -12.94 -10.46 -37.86
CA ARG A 173 -12.70 -11.62 -36.97
C ARG A 173 -11.38 -12.31 -37.27
N GLY A 174 -11.06 -12.51 -38.55
CA GLY A 174 -9.77 -13.09 -38.94
C GLY A 174 -8.60 -12.19 -38.59
N CYS A 175 -8.74 -10.88 -38.77
CA CYS A 175 -7.71 -9.89 -38.45
C CYS A 175 -7.43 -9.74 -36.95
N LEU A 176 -8.47 -9.84 -36.11
CA LEU A 176 -8.40 -9.62 -34.67
C LEU A 176 -8.38 -10.93 -33.88
N ALA A 177 -8.17 -12.08 -34.53
CA ALA A 177 -8.24 -13.39 -33.90
C ALA A 177 -7.31 -13.50 -32.68
N SER A 178 -6.05 -13.09 -32.81
CA SER A 178 -5.08 -13.12 -31.71
C SER A 178 -5.46 -12.21 -30.53
N VAL A 179 -6.02 -11.04 -30.80
CA VAL A 179 -6.48 -10.11 -29.74
C VAL A 179 -7.76 -10.64 -29.08
N SER A 180 -8.61 -11.34 -29.84
CA SER A 180 -9.87 -11.89 -29.32
C SER A 180 -9.67 -12.99 -28.27
N GLU A 181 -8.50 -13.64 -28.25
CA GLU A 181 -8.12 -14.61 -27.21
C GLU A 181 -8.05 -13.96 -25.81
N LEU A 182 -7.82 -12.64 -25.75
CA LEU A 182 -7.78 -11.88 -24.50
C LEU A 182 -9.16 -11.52 -23.94
N ASP A 183 -10.26 -11.70 -24.69
CA ASP A 183 -11.59 -11.23 -24.25
C ASP A 183 -12.01 -11.81 -22.88
N GLN A 184 -11.87 -13.12 -22.69
CA GLN A 184 -12.26 -13.76 -21.43
C GLN A 184 -11.30 -13.39 -20.27
N PRO A 185 -9.95 -13.50 -20.40
CA PRO A 185 -9.02 -13.03 -19.37
C PRO A 185 -9.23 -11.55 -19.01
N TRP A 186 -9.45 -10.69 -20.02
CA TRP A 186 -9.64 -9.26 -19.82
C TRP A 186 -10.93 -8.95 -19.07
N ARG A 187 -12.05 -9.60 -19.40
CA ARG A 187 -13.30 -9.45 -18.63
C ARG A 187 -13.16 -9.89 -17.18
N ARG A 188 -12.41 -10.96 -16.93
CA ARG A 188 -12.12 -11.40 -15.56
C ARG A 188 -11.26 -10.38 -14.83
N TYR A 189 -10.23 -9.86 -15.49
CA TYR A 189 -9.37 -8.81 -14.97
C TYR A 189 -10.16 -7.54 -14.60
N THR A 190 -11.04 -7.05 -15.47
CA THR A 190 -11.85 -5.86 -15.19
C THR A 190 -12.82 -6.06 -14.02
N SER A 191 -13.42 -7.25 -13.90
CA SER A 191 -14.26 -7.59 -12.74
C SER A 191 -13.46 -7.65 -11.43
N LEU A 192 -12.22 -8.15 -11.46
CA LEU A 192 -11.35 -8.17 -10.28
C LEU A 192 -10.88 -6.76 -9.89
N LEU A 193 -10.56 -5.91 -10.88
CA LEU A 193 -10.28 -4.50 -10.64
C LEU A 193 -11.44 -3.80 -9.96
N GLU A 194 -12.68 -4.03 -10.41
CA GLU A 194 -13.87 -3.46 -9.79
C GLU A 194 -14.02 -3.92 -8.34
N GLN A 195 -13.77 -5.20 -8.04
CA GLN A 195 -13.80 -5.69 -6.65
C GLN A 195 -12.73 -5.01 -5.79
N LEU A 196 -11.52 -4.80 -6.33
CA LEU A 196 -10.43 -4.11 -5.64
C LEU A 196 -10.76 -2.63 -5.37
N THR A 197 -11.38 -1.92 -6.31
CA THR A 197 -11.80 -0.53 -6.08
C THR A 197 -12.86 -0.42 -5.00
N HIS A 198 -13.83 -1.36 -4.96
CA HIS A 198 -14.81 -1.42 -3.87
C HIS A 198 -14.16 -1.74 -2.52
N ALA A 199 -13.19 -2.67 -2.47
CA ALA A 199 -12.45 -2.98 -1.25
C ALA A 199 -11.70 -1.75 -0.73
N MET A 200 -11.12 -0.95 -1.62
CA MET A 200 -10.45 0.30 -1.28
C MET A 200 -11.38 1.42 -0.81
N ALA A 201 -12.62 1.45 -1.30
CA ALA A 201 -13.62 2.45 -0.93
C ALA A 201 -14.49 2.04 0.29
N GLY A 202 -14.47 0.77 0.68
CA GLY A 202 -15.32 0.21 1.74
C GLY A 202 -14.82 0.45 3.17
N HIS A 203 -15.32 -0.37 4.10
CA HIS A 203 -15.05 -0.24 5.54
C HIS A 203 -13.57 -0.32 5.96
N HIS A 204 -12.69 -0.87 5.12
CA HIS A 204 -11.23 -0.92 5.34
C HIS A 204 -10.50 0.02 4.37
N SER A 205 -11.05 1.23 4.17
CA SER A 205 -10.44 2.15 3.21
C SER A 205 -9.00 2.47 3.59
N LEU A 206 -8.15 2.51 2.58
CA LEU A 206 -6.73 2.85 2.72
C LEU A 206 -6.57 4.22 3.40
N GLU A 207 -7.44 5.17 3.08
CA GLU A 207 -7.45 6.50 3.67
C GLU A 207 -7.75 6.45 5.18
N LEU A 208 -8.81 5.76 5.60
CA LEU A 208 -9.15 5.65 7.02
C LEU A 208 -8.03 4.97 7.81
N ALA A 209 -7.45 3.88 7.30
CA ALA A 209 -6.36 3.18 7.98
C ALA A 209 -5.10 4.06 8.11
N LEU A 210 -4.73 4.78 7.05
CA LEU A 210 -3.58 5.69 7.10
C LEU A 210 -3.83 6.89 8.01
N LEU A 211 -5.02 7.50 7.98
CA LEU A 211 -5.34 8.61 8.89
C LEU A 211 -5.46 8.15 10.36
N GLY A 212 -5.87 6.90 10.57
CA GLY A 212 -5.99 6.26 11.88
C GLY A 212 -4.65 6.05 12.61
N VAL A 213 -3.53 6.03 11.88
CA VAL A 213 -2.17 5.87 12.44
C VAL A 213 -1.91 6.85 13.59
N ARG A 214 -2.26 8.12 13.41
CA ARG A 214 -2.10 9.15 14.46
C ARG A 214 -2.87 8.78 15.73
N GLY A 215 -4.10 8.29 15.58
CA GLY A 215 -4.95 7.87 16.69
C GLY A 215 -4.36 6.69 17.45
N HIS A 216 -3.96 5.63 16.73
CA HIS A 216 -3.33 4.45 17.32
C HIS A 216 -2.06 4.78 18.11
N VAL A 217 -1.20 5.65 17.57
CA VAL A 217 0.02 6.08 18.28
C VAL A 217 -0.33 6.92 19.51
N ASN A 218 -1.31 7.82 19.41
CA ASN A 218 -1.75 8.61 20.57
C ASN A 218 -2.27 7.72 21.71
N GLU A 219 -3.18 6.78 21.40
CA GLU A 219 -3.74 5.87 22.39
C GLU A 219 -2.67 4.95 22.99
N ALA A 220 -1.71 4.48 22.18
CA ALA A 220 -0.58 3.72 22.69
C ALA A 220 0.27 4.52 23.70
N LEU A 221 0.55 5.79 23.41
CA LEU A 221 1.32 6.66 24.30
C LEU A 221 0.55 6.97 25.59
N LEU A 222 -0.75 7.27 25.49
CA LEU A 222 -1.62 7.46 26.65
C LEU A 222 -1.70 6.20 27.51
N TYR A 223 -1.83 5.03 26.89
CA TYR A 223 -1.81 3.74 27.57
C TYR A 223 -0.53 3.54 28.37
N ALA A 224 0.62 3.83 27.75
CA ALA A 224 1.93 3.71 28.39
C ALA A 224 2.07 4.65 29.60
N GLN A 225 1.57 5.88 29.50
CA GLN A 225 1.57 6.83 30.61
C GLN A 225 0.66 6.38 31.76
N LEU A 226 -0.54 5.89 31.45
CA LEU A 226 -1.50 5.42 32.45
C LEU A 226 -0.98 4.20 33.22
N HIS A 227 -0.27 3.30 32.53
CA HIS A 227 0.27 2.07 33.12
C HIS A 227 1.75 2.19 33.53
N GLY A 228 2.29 3.42 33.58
CA GLY A 228 3.70 3.68 33.85
C GLY A 228 4.25 2.95 35.09
N PRO A 229 3.59 3.01 36.27
CA PRO A 229 4.07 2.32 37.48
C PRO A 229 4.16 0.79 37.31
N LEU A 230 3.19 0.17 36.62
CA LEU A 230 3.20 -1.25 36.31
C LEU A 230 4.34 -1.59 35.35
N ILE A 231 4.51 -0.80 34.30
CA ILE A 231 5.58 -0.97 33.31
C ILE A 231 6.96 -0.89 33.97
N THR A 232 7.19 0.09 34.85
CA THR A 232 8.46 0.23 35.60
C THR A 232 8.72 -0.97 36.51
N ALA A 233 7.68 -1.48 37.18
CA ALA A 233 7.81 -2.68 38.01
C ALA A 233 8.18 -3.90 37.15
N THR A 234 7.52 -4.13 36.01
CA THR A 234 7.82 -5.26 35.12
C THR A 234 9.22 -5.15 34.52
N VAL A 235 9.64 -3.96 34.08
CA VAL A 235 11.00 -3.74 33.56
C VAL A 235 12.06 -4.06 34.63
N SER A 236 11.79 -3.75 35.90
CA SER A 236 12.73 -4.03 37.00
C SER A 236 12.87 -5.52 37.35
N THR A 237 12.01 -6.39 36.81
CA THR A 237 12.05 -7.85 37.02
C THR A 237 12.83 -8.61 35.95
N HIS A 238 13.30 -7.91 34.91
CA HIS A 238 14.18 -8.43 33.87
C HIS A 238 15.62 -7.91 34.06
#